data_AF-A0A1F5KNJ4-F1
#
_entry.id   AF-A0A1F5KNJ4-F1
#
_cell.length_a   1.000
_cell.length_b   1.000
_cell.length_c   1.000
_cell.angle_alpha   90.00
_cell.angle_beta   90.00
_cell.angle_gamma   90.00
#
_symmetry.space_group_name_H-M   'P 1'
#
loop_
_entity.id
_entity.type
_entity.pdbx_description
1 polymer ?
#
loop_
_entity_poly.entity_id
_entity_poly.type
_entity_poly.pdbx_seq_one_letter_code
_entity_poly.pdbx_strand_id
1 'polypeptide(L)'
;MIQKVTNKIQRITELYHAKLRFYTFREKLLIGFYILLILSIPLGSYLWAQQTKKAYLSPPAPKTKLSEVQPVTKEIEPLPPQKGVKGISLSNVLSDEEVTSTPQPSTSVTALFGPTLSFKIKIEGRPDNDQSTKLFVGIAEGSVSTNPSFLLSFSIDMPPSGEFGGLSLAGLQTGRLYTAILKGPAQIASSSAFVASPIKATLNSGSPLLLTSGDLNEDNLINKQDYSLAQQSLGSTKDSNDWNENADFNKDGVINTLDLGIIIKNLGKEGASGSWAP
;
A
#
# COMPACT_ATOMS: atom_id res chain seq x y z
N MET A 1 -46.87 -30.75 -52.14
CA MET A 1 -45.69 -30.12 -51.47
C MET A 1 -46.10 -29.16 -50.36
N ILE A 2 -47.08 -28.28 -50.61
CA ILE A 2 -47.61 -27.29 -49.65
C ILE A 2 -48.16 -27.92 -48.35
N GLN A 3 -48.98 -28.98 -48.46
CA GLN A 3 -49.56 -29.67 -47.28
C GLN A 3 -48.50 -30.20 -46.29
N LYS A 4 -47.32 -30.60 -46.79
CA LYS A 4 -46.23 -31.17 -45.99
C LYS A 4 -45.48 -30.08 -45.20
N VAL A 5 -45.46 -28.85 -45.73
CA VAL A 5 -44.87 -27.68 -45.07
C VAL A 5 -45.82 -27.15 -43.99
N THR A 6 -47.12 -27.07 -44.28
CA THR A 6 -48.14 -26.63 -43.31
C THR A 6 -48.17 -27.52 -42.06
N ASN A 7 -48.14 -28.83 -42.24
CA ASN A 7 -48.12 -29.78 -41.12
C ASN A 7 -46.82 -29.70 -40.28
N LYS A 8 -45.70 -29.31 -40.90
CA LYS A 8 -44.42 -29.15 -40.20
C LYS A 8 -44.40 -27.88 -39.35
N ILE A 9 -44.97 -26.79 -39.86
CA ILE A 9 -45.13 -25.53 -39.12
C ILE A 9 -46.06 -25.74 -37.92
N GLN A 10 -47.19 -26.41 -38.11
CA GLN A 10 -48.16 -26.65 -37.04
C GLN A 10 -47.57 -27.47 -35.87
N ARG A 11 -46.75 -28.50 -36.18
CA ARG A 11 -46.02 -29.26 -35.14
C ARG A 11 -45.00 -28.42 -34.37
N ILE A 12 -44.32 -27.47 -35.02
CA ILE A 12 -43.35 -26.61 -34.35
C ILE A 12 -44.06 -25.65 -33.40
N THR A 13 -45.20 -25.09 -33.82
CA THR A 13 -46.01 -24.18 -32.99
C THR A 13 -46.57 -24.90 -31.76
N GLU A 14 -47.03 -26.14 -31.90
CA GLU A 14 -47.51 -26.94 -30.76
C GLU A 14 -46.38 -27.33 -29.79
N LEU A 15 -45.18 -27.65 -30.30
CA LEU A 15 -44.01 -27.92 -29.46
C LEU A 15 -43.58 -26.68 -28.66
N TYR A 16 -43.68 -25.48 -29.23
CA TYR A 16 -43.34 -24.24 -28.53
C TYR A 16 -44.35 -23.91 -27.42
N HIS A 17 -45.64 -24.07 -27.70
CA HIS A 17 -46.69 -23.86 -26.70
C HIS A 17 -46.71 -24.94 -25.61
N ALA A 18 -46.35 -26.18 -25.92
CA ALA A 18 -46.19 -27.23 -24.92
C ALA A 18 -45.02 -26.92 -23.97
N LYS A 19 -43.89 -26.41 -24.49
CA LYS A 19 -42.70 -26.10 -23.67
C LYS A 19 -42.90 -24.90 -22.74
N LEU A 20 -43.74 -23.93 -23.10
CA LEU A 20 -44.14 -22.82 -22.20
C LEU A 20 -45.14 -23.21 -21.11
N ARG A 21 -45.83 -24.36 -21.23
CA ARG A 21 -46.83 -24.83 -20.25
C ARG A 21 -46.22 -25.60 -19.06
N PHE A 22 -44.92 -25.92 -19.09
CA PHE A 22 -44.27 -26.71 -18.02
C PHE A 22 -43.43 -25.90 -17.03
N TYR A 23 -43.42 -24.57 -17.11
CA TYR A 23 -42.85 -23.76 -16.04
C TYR A 23 -43.77 -23.79 -14.83
N THR A 24 -43.28 -24.40 -13.75
CA THR A 24 -43.99 -24.44 -12.47
C THR A 24 -44.09 -23.03 -11.89
N PHE A 25 -45.11 -22.79 -11.07
CA PHE A 25 -45.34 -21.46 -10.47
C PHE A 25 -44.09 -20.90 -9.75
N ARG A 26 -43.28 -21.79 -9.15
CA ARG A 26 -42.01 -21.45 -8.49
C ARG A 26 -40.95 -20.93 -9.45
N GLU A 27 -40.83 -21.50 -10.64
CA GLU A 27 -39.84 -21.06 -11.64
C GLU A 27 -40.25 -19.74 -12.29
N LYS A 28 -41.56 -19.52 -12.48
CA LYS A 28 -42.08 -18.21 -12.93
C LYS A 28 -41.82 -17.11 -11.90
N LEU A 29 -41.95 -17.43 -10.61
CA LEU A 29 -41.62 -16.51 -9.52
C LEU A 29 -40.11 -16.18 -9.49
N LEU A 30 -39.26 -17.18 -9.67
CA LEU A 30 -37.80 -17.01 -9.71
C LEU A 30 -37.35 -16.16 -10.91
N ILE A 31 -37.88 -16.43 -12.11
CA ILE A 31 -37.57 -15.63 -13.30
C ILE A 31 -38.06 -14.18 -13.13
N GLY A 32 -39.26 -14.00 -12.56
CA GLY A 32 -39.78 -12.66 -12.25
C GLY A 32 -38.91 -11.90 -11.25
N PHE A 33 -38.44 -12.56 -10.19
CA PHE A 33 -37.52 -11.96 -9.22
C PHE A 33 -36.17 -11.61 -9.84
N TYR A 34 -35.64 -12.47 -10.72
CA TYR A 34 -34.37 -12.25 -11.40
C TYR A 34 -34.43 -11.05 -12.36
N ILE A 35 -35.53 -10.89 -13.10
CA ILE A 35 -35.76 -9.72 -13.96
C ILE A 35 -35.88 -8.43 -13.13
N LEU A 36 -36.56 -8.49 -11.99
CA LEU A 36 -36.72 -7.35 -11.08
C LEU A 36 -35.40 -6.95 -10.41
N LEU A 37 -34.52 -7.91 -10.13
CA LEU A 37 -33.17 -7.68 -9.59
C LEU A 37 -32.24 -7.05 -10.64
N ILE A 38 -32.30 -7.48 -11.90
CA ILE A 38 -31.51 -6.86 -12.98
C ILE A 38 -32.01 -5.42 -13.26
N LEU A 39 -33.32 -5.17 -13.18
CA LEU A 39 -33.91 -3.84 -13.35
C LEU A 39 -33.77 -2.91 -12.14
N SER A 40 -33.36 -3.39 -10.96
CA SER A 40 -33.14 -2.55 -9.77
C SER A 40 -31.73 -1.97 -9.69
N ILE A 41 -30.76 -2.58 -10.38
CA ILE A 41 -29.36 -2.12 -10.45
C ILE A 41 -29.20 -0.74 -11.15
N PRO A 42 -30.04 -0.30 -12.11
CA PRO A 42 -29.88 1.02 -12.74
C PRO A 42 -30.49 2.22 -11.96
N LEU A 43 -31.31 2.03 -10.92
CA LEU A 43 -31.93 3.16 -10.20
C LEU A 43 -31.16 3.62 -8.96
N GLY A 44 -30.41 2.72 -8.30
CA GLY A 44 -29.64 3.07 -7.09
C GLY A 44 -28.44 3.97 -7.38
N SER A 45 -27.76 3.77 -8.51
CA SER A 45 -26.58 4.53 -8.92
C SER A 45 -26.90 5.97 -9.31
N TYR A 46 -28.10 6.23 -9.85
CA TYR A 46 -28.51 7.56 -10.32
C TYR A 46 -28.81 8.53 -9.16
N LEU A 47 -29.39 8.05 -8.05
CA LEU A 47 -29.71 8.90 -6.90
C LEU A 47 -28.46 9.27 -6.08
N TRP A 48 -27.50 8.35 -5.96
CA TRP A 48 -26.23 8.64 -5.28
C TRP A 48 -25.39 9.68 -6.03
N ALA A 49 -25.44 9.69 -7.36
CA ALA A 49 -24.75 10.68 -8.20
C ALA A 49 -25.31 12.11 -8.09
N GLN A 50 -26.55 12.31 -7.63
CA GLN A 50 -27.11 13.66 -7.41
C GLN A 50 -26.74 14.28 -6.06
N GLN A 51 -26.45 13.47 -5.03
CA GLN A 51 -26.02 14.00 -3.73
C GLN A 51 -24.61 14.59 -3.75
N THR A 52 -23.70 14.06 -4.58
CA THR A 52 -22.34 14.57 -4.69
C THR A 52 -22.27 15.91 -5.45
N LYS A 53 -23.14 16.16 -6.43
CA LYS A 53 -23.14 17.44 -7.17
C LYS A 53 -23.48 18.67 -6.33
N LYS A 54 -24.20 18.54 -5.22
CA LYS A 54 -24.50 19.67 -4.31
C LYS A 54 -23.38 19.98 -3.32
N ALA A 55 -22.42 19.07 -3.13
CA ALA A 55 -21.29 19.29 -2.21
C ALA A 55 -20.12 20.08 -2.84
N TYR A 56 -20.05 20.17 -4.17
CA TYR A 56 -18.92 20.82 -4.88
C TYR A 56 -19.19 22.26 -5.34
N LEU A 57 -20.33 22.86 -4.98
CA LEU A 57 -20.70 24.24 -5.39
C LEU A 57 -20.93 25.19 -4.21
N SER A 58 -20.49 24.84 -3.00
CA SER A 58 -20.53 25.78 -1.87
C SER A 58 -19.30 26.72 -1.90
N PRO A 59 -19.48 28.05 -1.86
CA PRO A 59 -18.38 29.00 -1.75
C PRO A 59 -17.65 28.87 -0.39
N PRO A 60 -16.38 29.30 -0.29
CA PRO A 60 -15.61 29.18 0.94
C PRO A 60 -16.21 30.05 2.06
N ALA A 61 -16.43 29.45 3.23
CA ALA A 61 -16.89 30.12 4.43
C ALA A 61 -15.84 31.12 4.97
N PRO A 62 -16.28 32.24 5.58
CA PRO A 62 -15.41 33.33 6.02
C PRO A 62 -14.57 32.97 7.26
N LYS A 63 -13.36 33.55 7.30
CA LYS A 63 -12.39 33.45 8.40
C LYS A 63 -13.02 33.96 9.70
N THR A 64 -13.07 33.11 10.74
CA THR A 64 -13.48 33.52 12.09
C THR A 64 -12.28 33.48 13.05
N LYS A 65 -11.93 34.70 13.46
CA LYS A 65 -11.17 35.24 14.60
C LYS A 65 -10.50 34.31 15.63
N LEU A 66 -9.24 34.67 15.88
CA LEU A 66 -8.46 34.58 17.12
C LEU A 66 -9.31 34.46 18.40
N SER A 67 -9.04 33.44 19.21
CA SER A 67 -9.32 33.45 20.65
C SER A 67 -7.99 33.49 21.42
N GLU A 68 -7.89 34.56 22.19
CA GLU A 68 -6.89 34.93 23.19
C GLU A 68 -6.84 33.90 24.33
N VAL A 69 -5.64 33.44 24.70
CA VAL A 69 -5.39 32.67 25.93
C VAL A 69 -4.38 33.47 26.77
N GLN A 70 -4.85 33.99 27.90
CA GLN A 70 -4.02 34.64 28.92
C GLN A 70 -3.35 33.61 29.85
N PRO A 71 -2.22 33.96 30.49
CA PRO A 71 -1.26 33.02 31.03
C PRO A 71 -1.59 32.62 32.48
N VAL A 72 -1.41 31.34 32.82
CA VAL A 72 -1.37 30.89 34.22
C VAL A 72 0.05 30.43 34.53
N THR A 73 0.78 31.34 35.17
CA THR A 73 2.06 31.12 35.82
C THR A 73 1.86 30.22 37.04
N LYS A 74 2.53 29.07 37.10
CA LYS A 74 2.83 28.37 38.35
C LYS A 74 4.33 28.29 38.55
N GLU A 75 4.73 29.10 39.50
CA GLU A 75 6.01 29.22 40.20
C GLU A 75 6.49 27.88 40.76
N ILE A 76 7.74 27.53 40.49
CA ILE A 76 8.49 26.48 41.21
C ILE A 76 9.76 27.15 41.73
N GLU A 77 9.80 27.35 43.05
CA GLU A 77 10.98 27.80 43.78
C GLU A 77 11.96 26.62 44.04
N PRO A 78 13.28 26.84 43.98
CA PRO A 78 14.30 25.78 44.02
C PRO A 78 14.87 25.53 45.43
N LEU A 79 15.37 24.31 45.67
CA LEU A 79 16.11 23.90 46.89
C LEU A 79 17.11 22.78 46.53
N PRO A 80 18.17 22.52 47.33
CA PRO A 80 19.53 23.05 47.14
C PRO A 80 20.57 21.93 46.83
N PRO A 81 21.88 22.23 46.63
CA PRO A 81 22.84 21.33 46.00
C PRO A 81 23.50 20.35 46.98
N GLN A 82 23.67 19.09 46.57
CA GLN A 82 24.52 18.13 47.28
C GLN A 82 25.84 17.83 46.52
N LYS A 83 26.89 18.33 47.16
CA LYS A 83 28.32 17.96 47.17
C LYS A 83 28.62 16.55 46.66
N GLY A 84 29.63 16.47 45.79
CA GLY A 84 30.08 15.23 45.17
C GLY A 84 30.91 14.29 46.04
N VAL A 85 31.25 13.15 45.43
CA VAL A 85 32.33 12.25 45.84
C VAL A 85 33.05 11.73 44.59
N LYS A 86 34.37 11.97 44.58
CA LYS A 86 35.47 11.21 43.96
C LYS A 86 35.04 9.86 43.35
N GLY A 87 35.32 9.57 42.09
CA GLY A 87 36.66 9.44 41.54
C GLY A 87 37.01 7.95 41.46
N ILE A 88 37.08 7.39 40.24
CA ILE A 88 37.85 6.18 39.95
C ILE A 88 38.60 6.43 38.65
N SER A 89 39.92 6.44 38.80
CA SER A 89 40.93 6.69 37.78
C SER A 89 41.01 5.58 36.74
N LEU A 90 41.31 6.00 35.51
CA LEU A 90 42.08 5.24 34.53
C LEU A 90 43.53 5.08 34.99
N SER A 91 44.05 3.86 34.87
CA SER A 91 45.47 3.48 34.69
C SER A 91 45.58 2.04 35.19
N ASN A 92 45.99 1.03 34.43
CA ASN A 92 47.38 0.67 34.08
C ASN A 92 47.28 -0.85 33.72
N VAL A 93 48.00 -1.49 32.81
CA VAL A 93 49.46 -1.65 32.63
C VAL A 93 49.66 -2.36 31.28
N LEU A 94 50.61 -1.89 30.46
CA LEU A 94 51.29 -2.70 29.45
C LEU A 94 52.28 -3.64 30.15
N SER A 95 52.30 -4.91 29.76
CA SER A 95 53.48 -5.76 29.92
C SER A 95 53.48 -6.81 28.82
N ASP A 96 54.47 -6.70 27.95
CA ASP A 96 54.88 -7.69 26.95
C ASP A 96 55.37 -8.97 27.64
N GLU A 97 54.94 -10.14 27.18
CA GLU A 97 55.77 -11.34 27.06
C GLU A 97 55.23 -12.27 25.95
N GLU A 98 56.16 -12.96 25.31
CA GLU A 98 56.10 -13.58 23.98
C GLU A 98 55.80 -15.10 24.05
N VAL A 99 54.84 -15.53 23.22
CA VAL A 99 54.64 -16.84 22.52
C VAL A 99 54.60 -18.16 23.31
N THR A 100 53.44 -18.83 23.27
CA THR A 100 53.36 -20.26 22.87
C THR A 100 52.00 -20.56 22.22
N SER A 101 52.05 -21.16 21.04
CA SER A 101 50.92 -21.45 20.15
C SER A 101 50.18 -22.75 20.48
N THR A 102 48.86 -22.67 20.70
CA THR A 102 47.93 -23.80 20.61
C THR A 102 46.62 -23.29 19.99
N PRO A 103 46.04 -23.92 18.95
CA PRO A 103 44.85 -23.39 18.28
C PRO A 103 43.59 -23.71 19.11
N GLN A 104 43.10 -22.73 19.86
CA GLN A 104 41.78 -22.76 20.51
C GLN A 104 40.71 -22.25 19.53
N PRO A 105 39.50 -22.84 19.48
CA PRO A 105 38.61 -22.74 18.33
C PRO A 105 38.13 -21.31 18.12
N SER A 106 38.04 -20.96 16.83
CA SER A 106 37.56 -19.70 16.30
C SER A 106 36.35 -19.19 17.08
N THR A 107 36.56 -18.20 17.93
CA THR A 107 35.49 -17.28 18.35
C THR A 107 34.91 -16.70 17.08
N SER A 108 33.70 -17.11 16.73
CA SER A 108 32.87 -16.41 15.76
C SER A 108 32.78 -14.97 16.24
N VAL A 109 33.51 -14.08 15.58
CA VAL A 109 33.32 -12.63 15.73
C VAL A 109 31.88 -12.38 15.30
N THR A 110 30.99 -12.21 16.27
CA THR A 110 29.66 -11.65 16.04
C THR A 110 29.91 -10.26 15.49
N ALA A 111 29.88 -10.13 14.16
CA ALA A 111 29.89 -8.83 13.52
C ALA A 111 28.69 -8.07 14.11
N LEU A 112 28.98 -7.07 14.94
CA LEU A 112 27.97 -6.16 15.45
C LEU A 112 27.61 -5.25 14.27
N PHE A 113 26.75 -5.75 13.40
CA PHE A 113 26.13 -4.92 12.38
C PHE A 113 25.48 -3.74 13.12
N GLY A 114 25.74 -2.52 12.64
CA GLY A 114 25.16 -1.31 13.21
C GLY A 114 23.62 -1.37 13.25
N PRO A 115 22.95 -0.32 13.74
CA PRO A 115 21.50 -0.34 13.88
C PRO A 115 20.82 -0.76 12.57
N THR A 116 19.85 -1.66 12.65
CA THR A 116 19.13 -2.18 11.47
C THR A 116 17.64 -1.88 11.54
N LEU A 117 16.99 -1.80 10.39
CA LEU A 117 15.54 -1.75 10.25
C LEU A 117 15.00 -3.07 9.68
N SER A 118 13.89 -3.53 10.24
CA SER A 118 13.07 -4.59 9.67
C SER A 118 11.65 -4.09 9.43
N PHE A 119 11.03 -4.57 8.35
CA PHE A 119 9.68 -4.17 7.99
C PHE A 119 8.99 -5.25 7.17
N LYS A 120 7.66 -5.17 7.13
CA LYS A 120 6.80 -6.03 6.33
C LYS A 120 5.95 -5.16 5.42
N ILE A 121 5.69 -5.63 4.22
CA ILE A 121 4.80 -4.97 3.27
C ILE A 121 3.69 -5.92 2.82
N LYS A 122 2.58 -5.33 2.37
CA LYS A 122 1.55 -6.01 1.60
C LYS A 122 1.20 -5.11 0.43
N ILE A 123 1.32 -5.59 -0.78
CA ILE A 123 0.98 -4.87 -2.01
C ILE A 123 -0.46 -5.19 -2.34
N GLU A 124 -1.25 -4.15 -2.59
CA GLU A 124 -2.65 -4.31 -2.96
C GLU A 124 -2.79 -5.04 -4.31
N GLY A 125 -3.68 -6.03 -4.35
CA GLY A 125 -3.93 -6.87 -5.52
C GLY A 125 -3.07 -8.13 -5.55
N ARG A 126 -1.83 -8.09 -5.03
CA ARG A 126 -0.90 -9.23 -5.05
C ARG A 126 -1.39 -10.39 -4.17
N PRO A 127 -1.12 -11.65 -4.55
CA PRO A 127 -1.41 -12.81 -3.73
C PRO A 127 -0.46 -12.86 -2.51
N ASP A 128 -0.93 -13.41 -1.39
CA ASP A 128 -0.17 -13.40 -0.13
C ASP A 128 1.18 -14.13 -0.19
N ASN A 129 1.35 -15.06 -1.14
CA ASN A 129 2.60 -15.80 -1.35
C ASN A 129 3.59 -15.12 -2.32
N ASP A 130 3.21 -14.00 -2.96
CA ASP A 130 4.07 -13.28 -3.88
C ASP A 130 3.95 -11.75 -3.72
N GLN A 131 4.71 -11.24 -2.77
CA GLN A 131 4.94 -9.81 -2.55
C GLN A 131 6.25 -9.32 -3.19
N SER A 132 6.84 -10.09 -4.11
CA SER A 132 8.14 -9.76 -4.69
C SER A 132 8.04 -8.53 -5.60
N THR A 133 8.94 -7.57 -5.36
CA THR A 133 9.03 -6.33 -6.13
C THR A 133 10.35 -5.60 -5.86
N LYS A 134 10.74 -4.68 -6.74
CA LYS A 134 11.78 -3.70 -6.45
C LYS A 134 11.19 -2.60 -5.58
N LEU A 135 11.79 -2.35 -4.41
CA LEU A 135 11.27 -1.39 -3.46
C LEU A 135 12.30 -0.29 -3.21
N PHE A 136 11.88 0.95 -3.40
CA PHE A 136 12.59 2.12 -2.91
C PHE A 136 12.25 2.35 -1.43
N VAL A 137 13.26 2.57 -0.61
CA VAL A 137 13.13 2.91 0.81
C VAL A 137 13.92 4.18 1.09
N GLY A 138 13.21 5.28 1.35
CA GLY A 138 13.80 6.54 1.78
C GLY A 138 13.57 6.77 3.27
N ILE A 139 14.59 7.23 3.99
CA ILE A 139 14.49 7.60 5.41
C ILE A 139 14.63 9.11 5.55
N ALA A 140 13.62 9.75 6.12
CA ALA A 140 13.60 11.18 6.42
C ALA A 140 13.52 11.43 7.93
N GLU A 141 13.99 12.58 8.39
CA GLU A 141 13.85 13.00 9.80
C GLU A 141 12.46 13.57 10.07
N GLY A 142 11.89 13.25 11.24
CA GLY A 142 10.62 13.81 11.67
C GLY A 142 9.42 13.24 10.92
N SER A 143 8.38 14.07 10.76
CA SER A 143 7.10 13.70 10.15
C SER A 143 7.13 13.81 8.62
N VAL A 144 6.22 13.10 7.96
CA VAL A 144 6.03 13.14 6.50
C VAL A 144 5.76 14.57 6.02
N SER A 145 6.58 15.05 5.08
CA SER A 145 6.33 16.27 4.31
C SER A 145 6.09 15.92 2.84
N THR A 146 5.45 16.82 2.12
CA THR A 146 5.50 16.80 0.65
C THR A 146 6.95 17.04 0.22
N ASN A 147 7.46 16.25 -0.74
CA ASN A 147 8.85 16.27 -1.21
C ASN A 147 9.91 16.17 -0.09
N PRO A 148 9.98 15.04 0.61
CA PRO A 148 10.90 14.85 1.73
C PRO A 148 12.36 14.76 1.25
N SER A 149 13.27 15.35 2.02
CA SER A 149 14.71 15.13 1.85
C SER A 149 15.14 13.86 2.58
N PHE A 150 15.76 12.93 1.86
CA PHE A 150 16.19 11.65 2.42
C PHE A 150 17.59 11.73 3.01
N LEU A 151 17.73 11.31 4.26
CA LEU A 151 19.02 11.09 4.91
C LEU A 151 19.69 9.82 4.40
N LEU A 152 18.88 8.79 4.15
CA LEU A 152 19.30 7.52 3.59
C LEU A 152 18.29 7.09 2.53
N SER A 153 18.77 6.48 1.45
CA SER A 153 17.94 5.97 0.37
C SER A 153 18.48 4.62 -0.10
N PHE A 154 17.58 3.67 -0.31
CA PHE A 154 17.93 2.32 -0.71
C PHE A 154 17.01 1.84 -1.82
N SER A 155 17.55 0.98 -2.68
CA SER A 155 16.78 0.15 -3.61
C SER A 155 17.02 -1.30 -3.23
N ILE A 156 15.95 -1.99 -2.83
CA ILE A 156 16.02 -3.39 -2.38
C ILE A 156 15.13 -4.28 -3.26
N ASP A 157 15.50 -5.55 -3.37
CA ASP A 157 14.61 -6.57 -3.91
C ASP A 157 13.82 -7.20 -2.76
N MET A 158 12.50 -6.99 -2.74
CA MET A 158 11.61 -7.55 -1.74
C MET A 158 11.39 -9.04 -2.00
N PRO A 159 11.58 -9.94 -1.01
CA PRO A 159 11.26 -11.34 -1.17
C PRO A 159 9.75 -11.58 -1.31
N PRO A 160 9.33 -12.76 -1.84
CA PRO A 160 7.91 -13.12 -1.97
C PRO A 160 7.13 -13.09 -0.65
N SER A 161 7.80 -13.25 0.49
CA SER A 161 7.19 -13.16 1.83
C SER A 161 6.72 -11.75 2.20
N GLY A 162 7.21 -10.71 1.52
CA GLY A 162 6.94 -9.31 1.86
C GLY A 162 7.66 -8.85 3.13
N GLU A 163 8.59 -9.64 3.68
CA GLU A 163 9.35 -9.30 4.88
C GLU A 163 10.82 -9.02 4.55
N PHE A 164 11.30 -7.85 4.95
CA PHE A 164 12.71 -7.48 4.80
C PHE A 164 13.32 -7.16 6.17
N GLY A 165 14.56 -7.61 6.38
CA GLY A 165 15.30 -7.38 7.61
C GLY A 165 16.76 -7.05 7.34
N GLY A 166 17.37 -6.28 8.24
CA GLY A 166 18.79 -5.97 8.18
C GLY A 166 19.12 -4.74 7.34
N LEU A 167 18.15 -3.87 7.02
CA LEU A 167 18.44 -2.61 6.34
C LEU A 167 19.29 -1.73 7.26
N SER A 168 20.51 -1.37 6.84
CA SER A 168 21.43 -0.61 7.69
C SER A 168 20.91 0.81 7.92
N LEU A 169 20.88 1.23 9.18
CA LEU A 169 20.58 2.59 9.63
C LEU A 169 21.85 3.30 10.13
N ALA A 170 23.02 2.86 9.67
CA ALA A 170 24.29 3.47 10.05
C ALA A 170 24.26 4.99 9.75
N GLY A 171 24.67 5.79 10.73
CA GLY A 171 24.64 7.25 10.65
C GLY A 171 23.40 7.92 11.23
N LEU A 172 22.33 7.18 11.54
CA LEU A 172 21.18 7.73 12.27
C LEU A 172 21.44 7.82 13.77
N GLN A 173 20.85 8.82 14.42
CA GLN A 173 20.96 9.00 15.85
C GLN A 173 19.90 8.14 16.57
N THR A 174 20.35 7.28 17.48
CA THR A 174 19.47 6.44 18.30
C THR A 174 18.55 7.28 19.17
N GLY A 175 17.31 6.84 19.36
CA GLY A 175 16.29 7.55 20.15
C GLY A 175 15.57 8.67 19.40
N ARG A 176 15.98 9.00 18.17
CA ARG A 176 15.25 9.96 17.31
C ARG A 176 14.13 9.30 16.52
N LEU A 177 13.10 10.10 16.24
CA LEU A 177 11.98 9.74 15.38
C LEU A 177 12.35 10.00 13.92
N TYR A 178 12.21 8.96 13.11
CA TYR A 178 12.38 9.00 11.66
C TYR A 178 11.11 8.51 10.97
N THR A 179 10.97 8.84 9.70
CA THR A 179 9.92 8.32 8.84
C THR A 179 10.56 7.55 7.69
N ALA A 180 10.16 6.30 7.50
CA ALA A 180 10.47 5.53 6.31
C ALA A 180 9.37 5.74 5.26
N ILE A 181 9.76 5.96 4.02
CA ILE A 181 8.91 6.11 2.85
C ILE A 181 9.26 4.99 1.88
N LEU A 182 8.27 4.16 1.59
CA LEU A 182 8.40 2.96 0.79
C LEU A 182 7.61 3.16 -0.51
N LYS A 183 8.24 2.96 -1.66
CA LYS A 183 7.57 3.02 -2.98
C LYS A 183 8.00 1.84 -3.85
N GLY A 184 7.01 1.13 -4.38
CA GLY A 184 7.19 0.08 -5.38
C GLY A 184 6.69 0.54 -6.76
N PRO A 185 7.04 -0.18 -7.83
CA PRO A 185 6.54 0.08 -9.17
C PRO A 185 5.02 -0.08 -9.22
N ALA A 186 4.35 0.91 -9.78
CA ALA A 186 2.90 1.06 -9.87
C ALA A 186 2.17 1.16 -8.53
N GLN A 187 2.88 1.48 -7.45
CA GLN A 187 2.29 1.83 -6.16
C GLN A 187 2.61 3.27 -5.79
N ILE A 188 1.65 3.94 -5.15
CA ILE A 188 1.94 5.21 -4.49
C ILE A 188 2.80 4.99 -3.24
N ALA A 189 3.64 5.97 -2.93
CA ALA A 189 4.51 5.97 -1.77
C ALA A 189 3.69 5.84 -0.49
N SER A 190 4.10 4.93 0.39
CA SER A 190 3.52 4.71 1.71
C SER A 190 4.55 5.01 2.78
N SER A 191 4.14 5.58 3.91
CA SER A 191 5.05 5.99 4.97
C SER A 191 4.73 5.36 6.30
N SER A 192 5.75 5.13 7.11
CA SER A 192 5.58 4.76 8.52
C SER A 192 6.72 5.34 9.36
N ALA A 193 6.37 5.85 10.53
CA ALA A 193 7.34 6.38 11.48
C ALA A 193 7.96 5.26 12.31
N PHE A 194 9.21 5.44 12.72
CA PHE A 194 9.90 4.55 13.65
C PHE A 194 10.93 5.32 14.49
N VAL A 195 11.24 4.80 15.67
CA VAL A 195 12.33 5.33 16.51
C VAL A 195 13.58 4.51 16.26
N ALA A 196 14.70 5.17 15.94
CA ALA A 196 15.96 4.47 15.74
C ALA A 196 16.44 3.81 17.04
N SER A 197 16.75 2.52 16.99
CA SER A 197 17.21 1.72 18.11
C SER A 197 18.69 1.36 17.92
N PRO A 198 19.48 1.16 19.00
CA PRO A 198 20.91 0.82 18.88
C PRO A 198 21.20 -0.48 18.12
N ILE A 199 20.25 -1.41 18.06
CA ILE A 199 20.44 -2.74 17.47
C ILE A 199 19.45 -2.97 16.32
N LYS A 200 18.16 -2.88 16.63
CA LYS A 200 17.09 -3.19 15.69
C LYS A 200 15.88 -2.31 15.93
N ALA A 201 15.40 -1.66 14.87
CA ALA A 201 14.12 -1.01 14.79
C ALA A 201 13.17 -1.84 13.91
N THR A 202 11.87 -1.75 14.19
CA THR A 202 10.84 -2.40 13.38
C THR A 202 9.84 -1.35 12.92
N LEU A 203 9.57 -1.30 11.62
CA LEU A 203 8.60 -0.40 11.04
C LEU A 203 7.17 -0.85 11.38
N ASN A 204 6.25 0.10 11.56
CA ASN A 204 4.83 -0.16 11.79
C ASN A 204 4.55 -1.21 12.89
N SER A 205 5.39 -1.23 13.93
CA SER A 205 5.33 -2.21 15.03
C SER A 205 5.32 -3.67 14.57
N GLY A 206 5.91 -3.96 13.40
CA GLY A 206 5.95 -5.31 12.80
C GLY A 206 4.70 -5.69 12.01
N SER A 207 3.69 -4.83 11.94
CA SER A 207 2.52 -5.02 11.08
C SER A 207 2.86 -4.71 9.62
N PRO A 208 2.31 -5.44 8.63
CA PRO A 208 2.51 -5.13 7.23
C PRO A 208 2.06 -3.71 6.87
N LEU A 209 2.93 -2.95 6.20
CA LEU A 209 2.56 -1.69 5.57
C LEU A 209 1.89 -1.98 4.22
N LEU A 210 0.66 -1.48 4.04
CA LEU A 210 -0.06 -1.63 2.77
C LEU A 210 0.50 -0.65 1.73
N LEU A 211 1.00 -1.18 0.60
CA LEU A 211 1.32 -0.39 -0.59
C LEU A 211 0.10 -0.37 -1.51
N THR A 212 -0.40 0.82 -1.80
CA THR A 212 -1.61 1.03 -2.62
C THR A 212 -1.23 1.04 -4.10
N SER A 213 -1.84 0.15 -4.88
CA SER A 213 -1.54 -0.05 -6.30
C SER A 213 -2.39 0.84 -7.20
N GLY A 214 -1.85 1.20 -8.37
CA GLY A 214 -2.58 1.91 -9.43
C GLY A 214 -1.86 3.13 -10.03
N ASP A 215 -0.62 3.40 -9.64
CA ASP A 215 0.18 4.57 -10.06
C ASP A 215 1.12 4.20 -11.22
N LEU A 216 0.56 3.87 -12.39
CA LEU A 216 1.27 3.30 -13.53
C LEU A 216 2.23 4.26 -14.22
N ASN A 217 2.00 5.58 -14.11
CA ASN A 217 2.91 6.59 -14.65
C ASN A 217 3.96 7.07 -13.64
N GLU A 218 3.96 6.51 -12.42
CA GLU A 218 4.89 6.83 -11.33
C GLU A 218 4.88 8.31 -10.89
N ASP A 219 3.75 9.00 -11.04
CA ASP A 219 3.56 10.39 -10.61
C ASP A 219 3.08 10.51 -9.15
N ASN A 220 2.94 9.37 -8.45
CA ASN A 220 2.53 9.28 -7.07
C ASN A 220 1.08 9.76 -6.82
N LEU A 221 0.25 9.82 -7.88
CA LEU A 221 -1.17 10.19 -7.85
C LEU A 221 -1.99 9.27 -8.77
N ILE A 222 -2.84 8.44 -8.17
CA ILE A 222 -3.68 7.53 -8.95
C ILE A 222 -4.83 8.29 -9.60
N ASN A 223 -4.82 8.41 -10.92
CA ASN A 223 -5.75 9.25 -11.67
C ASN A 223 -6.19 8.60 -13.00
N LYS A 224 -6.76 9.42 -13.89
CA LYS A 224 -7.29 8.95 -15.18
C LYS A 224 -6.18 8.56 -16.16
N GLN A 225 -4.98 9.12 -16.01
CA GLN A 225 -3.83 8.79 -16.83
C GLN A 225 -3.41 7.35 -16.56
N ASP A 226 -3.33 6.92 -15.29
CA ASP A 226 -3.04 5.52 -14.94
C ASP A 226 -4.09 4.56 -15.49
N TYR A 227 -5.36 4.91 -15.31
CA TYR A 227 -6.45 4.11 -15.87
C TYR A 227 -6.32 3.96 -17.39
N SER A 228 -5.96 5.04 -18.09
CA SER A 228 -5.77 5.04 -19.54
C SER A 228 -4.56 4.20 -19.96
N LEU A 229 -3.49 4.17 -19.16
CA LEU A 229 -2.33 3.30 -19.38
C LEU A 229 -2.72 1.81 -19.22
N ALA A 230 -3.46 1.46 -18.16
CA ALA A 230 -3.94 0.08 -17.98
C ALA A 230 -4.86 -0.37 -19.12
N GLN A 231 -5.72 0.52 -19.61
CA GLN A 231 -6.63 0.23 -20.72
C GLN A 231 -5.91 -0.11 -22.03
N GLN A 232 -4.71 0.44 -22.27
CA GLN A 232 -3.92 0.13 -23.46
C GLN A 232 -3.44 -1.32 -23.49
N SER A 233 -3.31 -1.95 -22.32
CA SER A 233 -2.89 -3.34 -22.15
C SER A 233 -4.05 -4.28 -21.82
N LEU A 234 -5.31 -3.83 -21.92
CA LEU A 234 -6.47 -4.62 -21.52
C LEU A 234 -6.64 -5.87 -22.40
N GLY A 235 -6.68 -7.04 -21.77
CA GLY A 235 -6.78 -8.35 -22.42
C GLY A 235 -5.44 -8.93 -22.85
N SER A 236 -4.33 -8.21 -22.64
CA SER A 236 -2.99 -8.70 -22.94
C SER A 236 -2.52 -9.75 -21.93
N THR A 237 -1.63 -10.63 -22.37
CA THR A 237 -0.91 -11.61 -21.54
C THR A 237 0.59 -11.41 -21.73
N LYS A 238 1.42 -12.14 -20.99
CA LYS A 238 2.89 -12.05 -21.07
C LYS A 238 3.48 -12.24 -22.48
N ASP A 239 2.74 -12.88 -23.38
CA ASP A 239 3.18 -13.13 -24.77
C ASP A 239 2.71 -12.03 -25.74
N SER A 240 1.88 -11.08 -25.28
CA SER A 240 1.36 -10.00 -26.10
C SER A 240 2.36 -8.83 -26.21
N ASN A 241 2.37 -8.15 -27.35
CA ASN A 241 3.25 -6.99 -27.58
C ASN A 241 2.88 -5.76 -26.73
N ASP A 242 1.63 -5.65 -26.31
CA ASP A 242 1.07 -4.58 -25.48
C ASP A 242 1.09 -4.92 -23.98
N TRP A 243 1.76 -6.01 -23.58
CA TRP A 243 1.91 -6.41 -22.19
C TRP A 243 2.64 -5.35 -21.36
N ASN A 244 2.05 -4.96 -20.24
CA ASN A 244 2.68 -4.13 -19.22
C ASN A 244 2.62 -4.87 -17.87
N GLU A 245 3.75 -5.45 -17.45
CA GLU A 245 3.81 -6.22 -16.20
C GLU A 245 3.38 -5.46 -14.94
N ASN A 246 3.46 -4.13 -14.97
CA ASN A 246 3.04 -3.28 -13.86
C ASN A 246 1.52 -3.08 -13.78
N ALA A 247 0.79 -3.34 -14.88
CA ALA A 247 -0.67 -3.28 -14.93
C ALA A 247 -1.36 -4.60 -14.56
N ASP A 248 -0.62 -5.72 -14.49
CA ASP A 248 -1.08 -6.98 -13.88
C ASP A 248 -0.82 -6.91 -12.37
N PHE A 249 -1.75 -6.29 -11.63
CA PHE A 249 -1.57 -6.02 -10.20
C PHE A 249 -1.69 -7.31 -9.38
N ASN A 250 -2.52 -8.25 -9.81
CA ASN A 250 -2.78 -9.49 -9.08
C ASN A 250 -1.84 -10.67 -9.47
N LYS A 251 -0.94 -10.47 -10.44
CA LYS A 251 -0.01 -11.48 -10.97
C LYS A 251 -0.71 -12.72 -11.54
N ASP A 252 -1.94 -12.60 -12.02
CA ASP A 252 -2.64 -13.73 -12.63
C ASP A 252 -2.18 -13.99 -14.09
N GLY A 253 -1.36 -13.09 -14.65
CA GLY A 253 -0.79 -13.20 -15.99
C GLY A 253 -1.69 -12.66 -17.10
N VAL A 254 -2.83 -12.03 -16.76
CA VAL A 254 -3.77 -11.46 -17.73
C VAL A 254 -4.29 -10.12 -17.21
N ILE A 255 -3.98 -9.03 -17.92
CA ILE A 255 -4.50 -7.71 -17.55
C ILE A 255 -5.97 -7.63 -17.92
N ASN A 256 -6.85 -7.55 -16.93
CA ASN A 256 -8.29 -7.62 -17.13
C ASN A 256 -9.06 -6.63 -16.25
N THR A 257 -10.39 -6.76 -16.20
CA THR A 257 -11.24 -5.84 -15.44
C THR A 257 -10.97 -5.85 -13.93
N LEU A 258 -10.37 -6.91 -13.39
CA LEU A 258 -9.97 -6.99 -11.99
C LEU A 258 -8.84 -5.99 -11.69
N ASP A 259 -7.86 -5.87 -12.59
CA ASP A 259 -6.76 -4.90 -12.47
C ASP A 259 -7.26 -3.46 -12.60
N LEU A 260 -8.12 -3.21 -13.59
CA LEU A 260 -8.78 -1.91 -13.76
C LEU A 260 -9.61 -1.54 -12.51
N GLY A 261 -10.23 -2.54 -11.86
CA GLY A 261 -10.96 -2.38 -10.62
C GLY A 261 -10.09 -1.86 -9.47
N ILE A 262 -8.82 -2.26 -9.41
CA ILE A 262 -7.86 -1.78 -8.39
C ILE A 262 -7.58 -0.29 -8.60
N ILE A 263 -7.33 0.15 -9.85
CA ILE A 263 -7.14 1.57 -10.16
C ILE A 263 -8.39 2.37 -9.80
N ILE A 264 -9.58 1.92 -10.24
CA ILE A 264 -10.85 2.60 -9.97
C ILE A 264 -11.10 2.77 -8.46
N LYS A 265 -10.80 1.74 -7.67
CA LYS A 265 -10.90 1.77 -6.21
C LYS A 265 -10.02 2.85 -5.57
N ASN A 266 -8.91 3.19 -6.22
CA ASN A 266 -7.87 4.06 -5.69
C ASN A 266 -7.79 5.44 -6.35
N LEU A 267 -8.70 5.77 -7.28
CA LEU A 267 -8.75 7.08 -7.94
C LEU A 267 -8.74 8.24 -6.94
N GLY A 268 -7.87 9.22 -7.19
CA GLY A 268 -7.68 10.41 -6.38
C GLY A 268 -6.79 10.20 -5.15
N LYS A 269 -6.25 9.01 -4.91
CA LYS A 269 -5.27 8.79 -3.85
C LYS A 269 -3.90 9.31 -4.27
N GLU A 270 -3.27 10.03 -3.36
CA GLU A 270 -1.93 10.59 -3.48
C GLU A 270 -1.01 9.91 -2.47
N GLY A 271 0.24 9.63 -2.86
CA GLY A 271 1.20 8.99 -1.98
C GLY A 271 1.73 9.92 -0.89
N ALA A 272 2.32 9.31 0.14
CA ALA A 272 2.79 10.00 1.35
C ALA A 272 3.83 11.11 1.06
N SER A 273 4.67 10.97 0.02
CA SER A 273 5.63 12.00 -0.38
C SER A 273 5.02 13.18 -1.15
N GLY A 274 3.71 13.19 -1.39
CA GLY A 274 3.04 14.11 -2.30
C GLY A 274 3.22 13.71 -3.77
N SER A 275 2.30 14.15 -4.62
CA SER A 275 2.31 13.93 -6.06
C SER A 275 3.54 14.56 -6.70
N TRP A 276 4.13 13.81 -7.61
CA TRP A 276 5.25 14.23 -8.42
C TRP A 276 4.66 14.74 -9.73
N ALA A 277 4.11 15.95 -9.66
CA ALA A 277 3.64 16.61 -10.86
C ALA A 277 4.80 16.65 -11.88
N PRO A 278 4.57 16.24 -13.15
CA PRO A 278 5.48 16.59 -14.22
C PRO A 278 5.56 18.10 -14.44
#